data_AF-A0A8X6LZW9-F1
#
_entry.id   AF-A0A8X6LZW9-F1
#
_cell.length_a   1.000
_cell.length_b   1.000
_cell.length_c   1.000
_cell.angle_alpha   90.00
_cell.angle_beta   90.00
_cell.angle_gamma   90.00
#
_symmetry.space_group_name_H-M   'P 1'
#
loop_
_entity.id
_entity.type
_entity.pdbx_description
1 polymer ?
#
loop_
_entity_poly.entity_id
_entity_poly.type
_entity_poly.pdbx_seq_one_letter_code
_entity_poly.pdbx_strand_id
1 'polypeptide(L)'
;MKRGLKAQQSSFTKLKTEQEAATRASFRVALEIAKRGKPFTDGEMIKECIIAVAEEMCPEKVLICIRGVDKSYEVHEELLDMYSIHGTTTGRDIFKGVEMAINQKNLQWKNLKCITTDGCKNMSGKDKGVVALVSKAVENEGGSKPLVLHCIIHQQSLCENVWICLKF
;
A
#
# COMPACT_ATOMS: atom_id res chain seq x y z
N MET A 1 -32.53 -16.30 10.41
CA MET A 1 -32.91 -14.85 10.45
C MET A 1 -31.80 -13.91 10.91
N LYS A 2 -31.09 -14.14 12.03
CA LYS A 2 -30.08 -13.19 12.58
C LYS A 2 -28.83 -12.93 11.70
N ARG A 3 -28.41 -13.88 10.85
CA ARG A 3 -27.24 -13.71 9.95
C ARG A 3 -27.49 -12.74 8.79
N GLY A 4 -28.70 -12.72 8.23
CA GLY A 4 -29.06 -11.82 7.12
C GLY A 4 -29.17 -10.36 7.55
N LEU A 5 -29.72 -10.10 8.74
CA LEU A 5 -29.81 -8.73 9.30
C LEU A 5 -28.43 -8.12 9.59
N LYS A 6 -27.48 -8.90 10.11
CA LYS A 6 -26.11 -8.41 10.39
C LYS A 6 -25.36 -8.05 9.11
N ALA A 7 -25.49 -8.84 8.05
CA ALA A 7 -24.88 -8.55 6.76
C ALA A 7 -25.50 -7.30 6.11
N GLN A 8 -26.82 -7.15 6.19
CA GLN A 8 -27.52 -5.96 5.70
C GLN A 8 -27.10 -4.70 6.50
N GLN A 9 -27.04 -4.77 7.83
CA GLN A 9 -26.57 -3.68 8.69
C GLN A 9 -25.10 -3.30 8.43
N SER A 10 -24.22 -4.28 8.19
CA SER A 10 -22.83 -3.98 7.84
C SER A 10 -22.71 -3.28 6.49
N SER A 11 -23.55 -3.64 5.51
CA SER A 11 -23.59 -2.96 4.21
C SER A 11 -24.07 -1.52 4.33
N PHE A 12 -25.12 -1.25 5.11
CA PHE A 12 -25.59 0.12 5.37
C PHE A 12 -24.57 0.97 6.14
N THR A 13 -23.87 0.38 7.10
CA THR A 13 -22.83 1.07 7.87
C THR A 13 -21.63 1.41 6.98
N LYS A 14 -21.22 0.49 6.11
CA LYS A 14 -20.15 0.69 5.14
C LYS A 14 -20.45 1.81 4.14
N LEU A 15 -21.67 1.81 3.58
CA LEU A 15 -22.13 2.86 2.65
C LEU A 15 -22.13 4.24 3.33
N LYS A 16 -22.54 4.29 4.61
CA LYS A 16 -22.52 5.54 5.39
C LYS A 16 -21.08 6.07 5.57
N THR A 17 -20.13 5.21 5.90
CA THR A 17 -18.72 5.62 6.07
C THR A 17 -18.05 6.07 4.77
N GLU A 18 -18.39 5.45 3.62
CA GLU A 18 -17.89 5.85 2.30
C GLU A 18 -18.44 7.21 1.87
N GLN A 19 -19.73 7.48 2.11
CA GLN A 19 -20.35 8.77 1.83
C GLN A 19 -19.76 9.90 2.71
N GLU A 20 -19.50 9.62 3.98
CA GLU A 20 -18.85 10.57 4.88
C GLU A 20 -17.40 10.88 4.44
N ALA A 21 -16.63 9.87 4.03
CA ALA A 21 -15.28 10.06 3.50
C ALA A 21 -15.29 10.87 2.19
N ALA A 22 -16.20 10.57 1.26
CA ALA A 22 -16.35 11.31 0.02
C ALA A 22 -16.72 12.79 0.27
N THR A 23 -17.55 13.04 1.28
CA THR A 23 -17.93 14.39 1.70
C THR A 23 -16.73 15.14 2.30
N ARG A 24 -15.92 14.51 3.16
CA ARG A 24 -14.70 15.15 3.69
C ARG A 24 -13.67 15.41 2.59
N ALA A 25 -13.49 14.47 1.68
CA ALA A 25 -12.61 14.61 0.53
C ALA A 25 -13.01 15.81 -0.34
N SER A 26 -14.31 15.96 -0.65
CA SER A 26 -14.80 17.08 -1.45
C SER A 26 -14.61 18.43 -0.75
N PHE A 27 -14.79 18.50 0.57
CA PHE A 27 -14.48 19.71 1.35
C PHE A 27 -12.99 20.04 1.37
N ARG A 28 -12.09 19.05 1.50
CA ARG A 28 -10.64 19.28 1.40
C ARG A 28 -10.25 19.82 0.02
N VAL A 29 -10.77 19.23 -1.05
CA VAL A 29 -10.52 19.72 -2.42
C VAL A 29 -11.04 21.15 -2.59
N ALA A 30 -12.25 21.44 -2.12
CA ALA A 30 -12.82 22.79 -2.18
C ALA A 30 -11.96 23.82 -1.42
N LEU A 31 -11.42 23.45 -0.25
CA LEU A 31 -10.51 24.29 0.52
C LEU A 31 -9.20 24.56 -0.23
N GLU A 32 -8.61 23.55 -0.86
CA GLU A 32 -7.35 23.70 -1.61
C GLU A 32 -7.55 24.59 -2.85
N ILE A 33 -8.67 24.41 -3.55
CA ILE A 33 -9.09 25.30 -4.65
C ILE A 33 -9.22 26.75 -4.15
N ALA A 34 -9.92 26.95 -3.04
CA ALA A 34 -10.17 28.29 -2.49
C ALA A 34 -8.87 28.99 -2.05
N LYS A 35 -7.91 28.27 -1.46
CA LYS A 35 -6.61 28.84 -1.05
C LYS A 35 -5.76 29.30 -2.23
N ARG A 36 -5.76 28.54 -3.33
CA ARG A 36 -4.91 28.82 -4.49
C ARG A 36 -5.49 29.90 -5.41
N GLY A 37 -6.82 30.04 -5.45
CA GLY A 37 -7.50 31.05 -6.28
C GLY A 37 -7.23 30.91 -7.79
N LYS A 38 -6.71 29.76 -8.23
CA LYS A 38 -6.37 29.46 -9.63
C LYS A 38 -7.44 28.57 -10.28
N PRO A 39 -7.62 28.64 -11.61
CA PRO A 39 -8.44 27.67 -12.34
C PRO A 39 -7.93 26.24 -12.15
N PHE A 40 -8.85 25.26 -12.12
CA PHE A 40 -8.56 23.82 -11.97
C PHE A 40 -7.94 23.23 -13.26
N THR A 41 -6.83 23.82 -13.70
CA THR A 41 -6.06 23.42 -14.89
C THR A 41 -4.56 23.39 -14.60
N ASP A 42 -4.15 23.82 -13.41
CA ASP A 42 -2.76 23.76 -12.94
C ASP A 42 -2.44 22.34 -12.44
N GLY A 43 -1.45 21.69 -13.04
CA GLY A 43 -1.08 20.31 -12.75
C GLY A 43 -0.65 20.09 -11.29
N GLU A 44 -0.05 21.10 -10.65
CA GLU A 44 0.35 21.04 -9.24
C GLU A 44 -0.87 21.05 -8.32
N MET A 45 -1.88 21.87 -8.66
CA MET A 45 -3.15 21.93 -7.94
C MET A 45 -3.96 20.63 -8.10
N ILE A 46 -3.98 20.07 -9.31
CA ILE A 46 -4.63 18.77 -9.58
C ILE A 46 -3.96 17.67 -8.75
N LYS A 47 -2.62 17.64 -8.71
CA LYS A 47 -1.86 16.67 -7.92
C LYS A 47 -2.24 16.73 -6.43
N GLU A 48 -2.27 17.92 -5.84
CA GLU A 48 -2.62 18.07 -4.42
C GLU A 48 -4.06 17.70 -4.11
N CYS A 49 -5.01 18.06 -4.97
CA CYS A 49 -6.39 17.64 -4.82
C CYS A 49 -6.52 16.11 -4.86
N ILE A 50 -5.79 15.45 -5.77
CA ILE A 50 -5.77 13.98 -5.86
C ILE A 50 -5.17 13.36 -4.60
N ILE A 51 -4.10 13.91 -4.04
CA ILE A 51 -3.49 13.44 -2.79
C ILE A 51 -4.48 13.58 -1.63
N ALA A 52 -5.11 14.74 -1.48
CA ALA A 52 -6.09 15.00 -0.41
C ALA A 52 -7.30 14.07 -0.49
N VAL A 53 -7.80 13.78 -1.69
CA VAL A 53 -8.87 12.78 -1.90
C VAL A 53 -8.36 11.38 -1.54
N ALA A 54 -7.17 11.01 -1.99
CA ALA A 54 -6.60 9.71 -1.71
C ALA A 54 -6.35 9.49 -0.21
N GLU A 55 -6.00 10.52 0.57
CA GLU A 55 -5.87 10.44 2.03
C GLU A 55 -7.22 10.18 2.72
N GLU A 56 -8.27 10.92 2.35
CA GLU A 56 -9.59 10.78 2.99
C GLU A 56 -10.33 9.50 2.58
N MET A 57 -10.17 9.08 1.32
CA MET A 57 -10.87 7.91 0.76
C MET A 57 -10.14 6.59 1.02
N CYS A 58 -8.82 6.63 1.22
CA CYS A 58 -8.00 5.44 1.41
C CYS A 58 -7.10 5.60 2.65
N PRO A 59 -7.65 5.51 3.88
CA PRO A 59 -6.90 5.79 5.11
C PRO A 59 -5.82 4.75 5.43
N GLU A 60 -5.90 3.54 4.85
CA GLU A 60 -4.87 2.51 4.99
C GLU A 60 -4.25 2.22 3.63
N LYS A 61 -2.96 2.55 3.47
CA LYS A 61 -2.23 2.30 2.22
C LYS A 61 -0.97 1.49 2.49
N VAL A 62 -0.63 0.65 1.53
CA VAL A 62 0.67 0.00 1.42
C VAL A 62 1.44 0.71 0.33
N LEU A 63 2.59 1.25 0.68
CA LEU A 63 3.57 1.76 -0.26
C LEU A 63 4.55 0.63 -0.57
N ILE A 64 4.60 0.24 -1.84
CA ILE A 64 5.47 -0.82 -2.33
C ILE A 64 6.59 -0.15 -3.11
N CYS A 65 7.80 -0.18 -2.55
CA CYS A 65 8.99 0.31 -3.24
C CYS A 65 9.79 -0.86 -3.80
N ILE A 66 10.52 -0.61 -4.89
CA ILE A 66 11.55 -1.50 -5.37
C ILE A 66 12.90 -0.84 -5.30
N ARG A 67 13.91 -1.67 -5.09
CA ARG A 67 15.31 -1.29 -5.22
C ARG A 67 16.03 -2.31 -6.09
N GLY A 68 16.65 -1.84 -7.16
CA GLY A 68 17.38 -2.67 -8.10
C GLY A 68 18.80 -2.15 -8.31
N VAL A 69 19.62 -2.99 -8.92
CA VAL A 69 20.94 -2.60 -9.44
C VAL A 69 20.94 -2.87 -10.94
N ASP A 70 21.34 -1.88 -11.73
CA ASP A 70 21.45 -2.04 -13.18
C ASP A 70 22.81 -2.64 -13.62
N LYS A 71 23.00 -2.76 -14.93
CA LYS A 71 24.25 -3.29 -15.51
C LYS A 71 25.48 -2.40 -15.26
N SER A 72 25.25 -1.13 -14.93
CA SER A 72 26.28 -0.15 -14.60
C SER A 72 26.63 -0.16 -13.12
N TYR A 73 26.04 -1.08 -12.34
CA TYR A 73 26.13 -1.13 -10.87
C TYR A 73 25.52 0.10 -10.18
N GLU A 74 24.64 0.83 -10.87
CA GLU A 74 23.92 1.94 -10.26
C GLU A 74 22.71 1.40 -9.50
N VAL A 75 22.52 1.92 -8.29
CA VAL A 75 21.41 1.54 -7.42
C VAL A 75 20.24 2.47 -7.71
N HIS A 76 19.11 1.88 -8.08
CA HIS A 76 17.86 2.59 -8.31
C HIS A 76 16.86 2.21 -7.23
N GLU A 77 16.18 3.20 -6.65
CA GLU A 77 15.12 3.01 -5.67
C GLU A 77 13.91 3.84 -6.08
N GLU A 78 12.75 3.21 -6.25
CA GLU A 78 11.54 3.86 -6.74
C GLU A 78 10.27 3.29 -6.09
N LEU A 79 9.21 4.10 -6.07
CA LEU A 79 7.88 3.65 -5.67
C LEU A 79 7.27 2.84 -6.82
N LEU A 80 7.10 1.53 -6.61
CA LEU A 80 6.54 0.62 -7.60
C LEU A 80 5.04 0.81 -7.76
N ASP A 81 4.33 0.81 -6.63
CA ASP A 81 2.88 0.93 -6.57
C ASP A 81 2.40 1.36 -5.17
N MET A 82 1.17 1.86 -5.11
CA MET A 82 0.46 2.21 -3.89
C MET A 82 -0.86 1.45 -3.84
N TYR A 83 -0.98 0.55 -2.88
CA TYR A 83 -2.15 -0.30 -2.72
C TYR A 83 -3.04 0.17 -1.56
N SER A 84 -4.31 0.48 -1.85
CA SER A 84 -5.28 0.83 -0.81
C SER A 84 -5.85 -0.43 -0.17
N ILE A 85 -5.78 -0.53 1.15
CA ILE A 85 -6.37 -1.60 1.93
C ILE A 85 -7.72 -1.13 2.47
N HIS A 86 -8.71 -2.03 2.44
CA HIS A 86 -10.04 -1.74 2.97
C HIS A 86 -10.43 -2.78 4.02
N GLY A 87 -10.75 -2.30 5.23
CA GLY A 87 -11.33 -3.09 6.32
C GLY A 87 -10.30 -3.70 7.27
N THR A 88 -9.43 -4.59 6.80
CA THR A 88 -8.41 -5.24 7.64
C THR A 88 -7.02 -5.08 7.07
N THR A 89 -6.04 -4.86 7.94
CA THR A 89 -4.61 -4.76 7.58
C THR A 89 -3.86 -6.06 7.88
N THR A 90 -4.32 -7.21 7.40
CA THR A 90 -3.63 -8.49 7.62
C THR A 90 -2.46 -8.67 6.66
N GLY A 91 -1.52 -9.57 6.97
CA GLY A 91 -0.41 -9.87 6.06
C GLY A 91 -0.86 -10.39 4.69
N ARG A 92 -2.05 -11.01 4.61
CA ARG A 92 -2.64 -11.44 3.34
C ARG A 92 -3.17 -10.26 2.52
N ASP A 93 -3.78 -9.28 3.18
CA ASP A 93 -4.30 -8.08 2.51
C ASP A 93 -3.16 -7.26 1.90
N ILE A 94 -2.06 -7.12 2.66
CA ILE A 94 -0.83 -6.48 2.17
C ILE A 94 -0.20 -7.29 1.04
N PHE A 95 -0.03 -8.60 1.22
CA PHE A 95 0.59 -9.47 0.19
C PHE A 95 -0.17 -9.42 -1.13
N LYS A 96 -1.50 -9.35 -1.11
CA LYS A 96 -2.31 -9.19 -2.33
C LYS A 96 -1.92 -7.92 -3.10
N GLY A 97 -1.73 -6.80 -2.42
CA GLY A 97 -1.25 -5.57 -3.05
C GLY A 97 0.12 -5.73 -3.69
N VAL A 98 1.04 -6.39 -2.97
CA VAL A 98 2.38 -6.70 -3.49
C VAL A 98 2.31 -7.58 -4.74
N GLU A 99 1.51 -8.65 -4.71
CA GLU A 99 1.34 -9.57 -5.82
C GLU A 99 0.74 -8.89 -7.05
N MET A 100 -0.25 -8.02 -6.87
CA MET A 100 -0.79 -7.21 -7.94
C MET A 100 0.28 -6.31 -8.57
N ALA A 101 1.09 -5.63 -7.77
CA ALA A 101 2.15 -4.75 -8.26
C ALA A 101 3.23 -5.51 -9.04
N ILE A 102 3.68 -6.66 -8.53
CA ILE A 102 4.66 -7.53 -9.21
C ILE A 102 4.13 -8.01 -10.57
N ASN A 103 2.89 -8.51 -10.60
CA ASN A 103 2.27 -9.02 -11.82
C ASN A 103 2.05 -7.92 -12.86
N GLN A 104 1.55 -6.75 -12.45
CA GLN A 104 1.33 -5.62 -13.36
C GLN A 104 2.63 -5.11 -14.01
N LYS A 105 3.74 -5.19 -13.28
CA LYS A 105 5.06 -4.74 -13.73
C LYS A 105 5.87 -5.85 -14.41
N ASN A 106 5.28 -7.04 -14.58
CA ASN A 106 5.91 -8.23 -15.14
C ASN A 106 7.25 -8.59 -14.44
N LEU A 107 7.32 -8.32 -13.14
CA LEU A 107 8.46 -8.71 -12.31
C LEU A 107 8.32 -10.19 -11.94
N GLN A 108 9.45 -10.87 -11.75
CA GLN A 108 9.48 -12.30 -11.42
C GLN A 108 9.93 -12.47 -9.97
N TRP A 109 9.16 -13.21 -9.17
CA TRP A 109 9.48 -13.46 -7.77
C TRP A 109 10.84 -14.14 -7.61
N LYS A 110 11.22 -15.06 -8.50
CA LYS A 110 12.53 -15.74 -8.42
C LYS A 110 13.75 -14.80 -8.42
N ASN A 111 13.58 -13.57 -8.92
CA ASN A 111 14.64 -12.57 -8.96
C ASN A 111 14.76 -11.80 -7.64
N LEU A 112 13.73 -11.78 -6.80
CA LEU A 112 13.74 -11.07 -5.51
C LEU A 112 14.82 -11.63 -4.58
N LYS A 113 15.72 -10.76 -4.10
CA LYS A 113 16.81 -11.11 -3.20
C LYS A 113 16.56 -10.71 -1.76
N CYS A 114 15.83 -9.62 -1.54
CA CYS A 114 15.62 -9.10 -0.19
C CYS A 114 14.26 -8.43 -0.06
N ILE A 115 13.68 -8.54 1.13
CA ILE A 115 12.48 -7.83 1.55
C ILE A 115 12.81 -7.02 2.81
N THR A 116 12.44 -5.75 2.80
CA THR A 116 12.58 -4.85 3.96
C THR A 116 11.19 -4.45 4.44
N THR A 117 10.89 -4.71 5.72
CA THR A 117 9.60 -4.39 6.35
C THR A 117 9.82 -3.74 7.72
N ASP A 118 8.79 -3.10 8.26
CA ASP A 118 8.78 -2.55 9.63
C ASP A 118 8.65 -3.60 10.74
N GLY A 119 8.63 -4.89 10.39
CA GLY A 119 8.55 -6.01 11.31
C GLY A 119 7.28 -6.11 12.13
N CYS A 120 6.24 -5.31 11.86
CA CYS A 120 5.00 -5.41 12.61
C CYS A 120 4.30 -6.76 12.35
N LYS A 121 3.33 -7.15 13.21
CA LYS A 121 2.82 -8.55 13.26
C LYS A 121 2.23 -9.05 11.93
N ASN A 122 1.62 -8.16 11.14
CA ASN A 122 1.10 -8.49 9.82
C ASN A 122 2.22 -8.70 8.77
N MET A 123 3.43 -8.17 9.00
CA MET A 123 4.62 -8.39 8.16
C MET A 123 5.41 -9.62 8.59
N SER A 124 5.74 -9.73 9.87
CA SER A 124 6.70 -10.71 10.43
C SER A 124 6.06 -12.03 10.89
N GLY A 125 4.75 -12.19 10.77
CA GLY A 125 4.04 -13.41 11.16
C GLY A 125 4.56 -14.67 10.45
N LYS A 126 4.81 -15.74 11.22
CA LYS A 126 5.46 -16.98 10.75
C LYS A 126 4.82 -17.64 9.53
N ASP A 127 3.48 -17.70 9.49
CA ASP A 127 2.75 -18.41 8.42
C ASP A 127 1.92 -17.49 7.53
N LYS A 128 1.41 -16.40 8.11
CA LYS A 128 0.45 -15.47 7.48
C LYS A 128 1.00 -14.04 7.35
N GLY A 129 2.24 -13.80 7.79
CA GLY A 129 2.90 -12.52 7.62
C GLY A 129 3.35 -12.32 6.17
N VAL A 130 3.45 -11.06 5.74
CA VAL A 130 3.90 -10.72 4.37
C VAL A 130 5.24 -11.37 4.03
N VAL A 131 6.20 -11.36 4.96
CA VAL A 131 7.52 -11.97 4.75
C VAL A 131 7.41 -13.47 4.44
N ALA A 132 6.56 -14.19 5.17
CA ALA A 132 6.34 -15.62 4.96
C ALA A 132 5.63 -15.90 3.64
N LEU A 133 4.67 -15.06 3.25
CA LEU A 133 3.94 -15.19 1.98
C LEU A 133 4.83 -14.88 0.77
N VAL A 134 5.62 -13.81 0.83
CA VAL A 134 6.59 -13.45 -0.21
C VAL A 134 7.65 -14.55 -0.35
N SER A 135 8.19 -15.06 0.75
CA SER A 135 9.19 -16.14 0.70
C SER A 135 8.63 -17.39 0.00
N LYS A 136 7.39 -17.77 0.30
CA LYS A 136 6.71 -18.88 -0.39
C LYS A 136 6.52 -18.61 -1.88
N ALA A 137 6.12 -17.39 -2.27
CA ALA A 137 5.97 -17.02 -3.66
C ALA A 137 7.30 -17.11 -4.44
N VAL A 138 8.39 -16.64 -3.84
CA VAL A 138 9.74 -16.74 -4.40
C VAL A 138 10.18 -18.19 -4.56
N GLU A 139 10.01 -19.01 -3.52
CA GLU A 139 10.35 -20.44 -3.53
C GLU A 139 9.52 -21.21 -4.58
N ASN A 140 8.22 -20.90 -4.73
CA ASN A 140 7.34 -21.50 -5.73
C ASN A 140 7.77 -21.20 -7.18
N GLU A 141 8.45 -20.08 -7.43
CA GLU A 141 9.05 -19.75 -8.74
C GLU A 141 10.48 -20.28 -8.90
N GLY A 142 11.01 -21.05 -7.94
CA GLY A 142 12.37 -21.57 -7.96
C GLY A 142 13.43 -20.55 -7.54
N GLY A 143 13.04 -19.44 -6.92
CA GLY A 143 13.96 -18.48 -6.32
C GLY A 143 14.54 -18.96 -4.98
N SER A 144 15.66 -18.35 -4.59
CA SER A 144 16.24 -18.56 -3.25
C SER A 144 15.49 -17.75 -2.21
N LYS A 145 15.40 -18.26 -0.98
CA LYS A 145 14.76 -17.57 0.14
C LYS A 145 15.32 -16.14 0.30
N PRO A 146 14.45 -15.10 0.28
CA PRO A 146 14.90 -13.71 0.39
C PRO A 146 15.53 -13.39 1.75
N LEU A 147 16.52 -12.50 1.74
CA LEU A 147 17.02 -11.87 2.97
C LEU A 147 15.95 -10.94 3.54
N VAL A 148 15.66 -11.07 4.83
CA VAL A 148 14.66 -10.25 5.51
C VAL A 148 15.38 -9.18 6.33
N LEU A 149 15.12 -7.92 6.02
CA LEU A 149 15.64 -6.77 6.74
C LEU A 149 14.51 -6.06 7.48
N HIS A 150 14.81 -5.59 8.68
CA HIS A 150 13.93 -4.71 9.43
C HIS A 150 14.27 -3.26 9.10
N CYS A 151 13.28 -2.45 8.72
CA CYS A 151 13.49 -1.03 8.50
C CYS A 151 13.60 -0.31 9.85
N ILE A 152 14.78 0.23 10.16
CA ILE A 152 15.03 1.00 11.39
C ILE A 152 14.36 2.39 11.32
N ILE A 153 14.21 2.94 10.10
CA ILE A 153 13.60 4.26 9.86
C ILE A 153 12.10 4.26 10.22
N HIS A 154 11.46 3.08 10.28
CA HIS A 154 10.06 2.95 10.64
C HIS A 154 9.76 3.26 12.13
N GLN A 155 10.77 3.22 13.02
CA GLN A 155 10.56 3.61 14.42
C GLN A 155 10.43 5.13 14.62
N GLN A 156 10.89 5.95 13.67
CA GLN A 156 10.84 7.41 13.76
C GLN A 156 9.68 8.04 12.96
N SER A 157 9.12 7.32 11.98
CA SER A 157 8.00 7.80 11.15
C SER A 157 6.70 7.08 11.50
N LEU A 158 6.21 7.27 12.73
CA LEU A 158 4.82 6.98 13.07
C LEU A 158 3.92 7.87 12.19
N CYS A 159 3.15 7.24 11.29
CA CYS A 159 1.69 7.37 11.14
C CYS A 159 1.21 7.01 9.71
N GLU A 160 0.14 6.21 9.67
CA GLU A 160 -0.82 5.99 8.56
C GLU A 160 -0.47 5.05 7.39
N ASN A 161 0.80 4.84 7.01
CA ASN A 161 1.13 4.00 5.84
C ASN A 161 2.01 2.78 6.17
N VAL A 162 1.64 1.62 5.64
CA VAL A 162 2.42 0.39 5.70
C VAL A 162 3.49 0.43 4.60
N TRP A 163 4.76 0.24 4.94
CA TRP A 163 5.86 0.32 3.98
C TRP A 163 6.51 -1.04 3.73
N ILE A 164 6.72 -1.39 2.46
CA ILE A 164 7.46 -2.57 2.05
C ILE A 164 8.40 -2.20 0.91
N CYS A 165 9.67 -2.60 1.04
CA CYS A 165 10.66 -2.43 -0.03
C CYS A 165 11.19 -3.80 -0.47
N LEU A 166 11.09 -4.06 -1.77
CA LEU A 166 11.51 -5.27 -2.44
C LEU A 166 12.82 -5.02 -3.19
N LYS A 167 13.81 -5.89 -3.02
CA LYS A 167 15.10 -5.74 -3.70
C LYS A 167 15.30 -6.84 -4.73
N PHE A 168 15.38 -6.46 -6.01
CA PHE A 168 15.55 -7.34 -7.16
C PHE A 168 17.01 -7.36 -7.63
#